data_AF-A0A3D8IK17-F1
#
_entry.id   AF-A0A3D8IK17-F1
#
_cell.length_a   1.000
_cell.length_b   1.000
_cell.length_c   1.000
_cell.angle_alpha   90.00
_cell.angle_beta   90.00
_cell.angle_gamma   90.00
#
_symmetry.space_group_name_H-M   'P 1'
#
loop_
_entity.id
_entity.type
_entity.pdbx_description
1 polymer ?
#
loop_
_entity_poly.entity_id
_entity_poly.type
_entity_poly.pdbx_seq_one_letter_code
_entity_poly.pdbx_strand_id
1 'polypeptide(L)'
;MAKLDLNIFSFDSRLDFQSGYVRQEMFFQSSWTLRDVLQNIHAKSFGYQEFGVDLDFIHCRINGFAIFGNIAVYELIDKFGTTWVIDPLSKKFAQKDLLLNLDKAFAQYNTFFRMAHFITPSDREELKKYLPINFIATCYDDEYCGDGFILYIKWLLSRYPLYKKQLLSTLCTFENGIFEHICIANFLFPANNTIDLAIESLQSDLVNGAKTLVPKMCFEFGKYLDGQYRFSCHSAMVHENKIPIQSNFVQKIVDSNI
;
A
#
# COMPACT_ATOMS: atom_id res chain seq x y z
N MET A 1 -27.71 4.61 21.40
CA MET A 1 -27.04 4.15 20.17
C MET A 1 -26.52 5.37 19.46
N ALA A 2 -25.23 5.38 19.11
CA ALA A 2 -24.63 6.48 18.38
C ALA A 2 -24.83 6.25 16.87
N LYS A 3 -24.93 7.36 16.12
CA LYS A 3 -25.22 7.39 14.69
C LYS A 3 -23.93 7.64 13.91
N LEU A 4 -23.81 7.00 12.77
CA LEU A 4 -22.72 7.17 11.82
C LEU A 4 -23.30 7.58 10.46
N ASP A 5 -22.78 8.66 9.90
CA ASP A 5 -23.16 9.19 8.58
C ASP A 5 -22.07 8.83 7.56
N LEU A 6 -22.43 8.04 6.56
CA LEU A 6 -21.52 7.49 5.57
C LEU A 6 -21.76 8.11 4.20
N ASN A 7 -20.69 8.57 3.55
CA ASN A 7 -20.65 8.91 2.13
C ASN A 7 -19.74 7.89 1.44
N ILE A 8 -20.33 6.90 0.78
CA ILE A 8 -19.59 5.73 0.26
C ILE A 8 -19.43 5.88 -1.24
N PHE A 9 -18.21 5.74 -1.74
CA PHE A 9 -17.91 5.73 -3.17
C PHE A 9 -18.69 4.62 -3.87
N SER A 10 -19.36 4.95 -4.97
CA SER A 10 -20.07 4.00 -5.80
C SER A 10 -19.67 4.11 -7.25
N PHE A 11 -19.36 2.96 -7.83
CA PHE A 11 -18.90 2.81 -9.20
C PHE A 11 -18.96 1.34 -9.60
N ASP A 12 -19.44 1.03 -10.80
CA ASP A 12 -19.35 -0.29 -11.41
C ASP A 12 -18.68 -0.21 -12.78
N SER A 13 -17.48 -0.77 -12.90
CA SER A 13 -16.69 -0.76 -14.14
C SER A 13 -17.37 -1.43 -15.35
N ARG A 14 -18.45 -2.19 -15.12
CA ARG A 14 -19.24 -2.85 -16.16
C ARG A 14 -20.27 -1.92 -16.82
N LEU A 15 -20.69 -0.87 -16.13
CA LEU A 15 -21.82 -0.02 -16.54
C LEU A 15 -21.52 1.47 -16.50
N ASP A 16 -20.84 1.92 -15.46
CA ASP A 16 -20.84 3.32 -15.08
C ASP A 16 -19.79 4.08 -15.88
N PHE A 17 -20.24 5.16 -16.54
CA PHE A 17 -19.36 6.14 -17.15
C PHE A 17 -18.82 7.16 -16.14
N GLN A 18 -19.50 7.32 -14.99
CA GLN A 18 -19.14 8.28 -13.93
C GLN A 18 -19.34 7.65 -12.56
N SER A 19 -18.40 7.89 -11.65
CA SER A 19 -18.52 7.50 -10.25
C SER A 19 -19.34 8.52 -9.45
N GLY A 20 -19.96 8.08 -8.35
CA GLY A 20 -20.68 8.94 -7.41
C GLY A 20 -20.46 8.55 -5.96
N TYR A 21 -21.32 9.08 -5.09
CA TYR A 21 -21.36 8.73 -3.67
C TYR A 21 -22.78 8.40 -3.23
N VAL A 22 -22.92 7.30 -2.50
CA VAL A 22 -24.17 6.88 -1.85
C VAL A 22 -24.11 7.30 -0.39
N ARG A 23 -25.11 8.07 0.05
CA ARG A 23 -25.25 8.47 1.45
C ARG A 23 -26.05 7.42 2.22
N GLN A 24 -25.52 6.99 3.36
CA GLN A 24 -26.23 6.10 4.28
C GLN A 24 -26.05 6.56 5.71
N GLU A 25 -27.07 6.35 6.51
CA GLU A 25 -27.04 6.60 7.95
C GLU A 25 -27.25 5.28 8.66
N MET A 26 -26.43 4.98 9.66
CA MET A 26 -26.58 3.74 10.43
C MET A 26 -26.28 3.94 11.90
N PHE A 27 -26.91 3.13 12.73
CA PHE A 27 -26.62 3.06 14.16
C PHE A 27 -25.62 1.93 14.41
N PHE A 28 -24.56 2.23 15.16
CA PHE A 28 -23.54 1.24 15.50
C PHE A 28 -23.57 0.89 16.99
N GLN A 29 -23.00 -0.28 17.30
CA GLN A 29 -22.78 -0.73 18.67
C GLN A 29 -21.32 -0.48 19.06
N SER A 30 -21.04 -0.32 20.35
CA SER A 30 -19.68 -0.05 20.84
C SER A 30 -18.68 -1.16 20.53
N SER A 31 -19.15 -2.39 20.33
CA SER A 31 -18.32 -3.55 19.98
C SER A 31 -18.07 -3.70 18.47
N TRP A 32 -18.65 -2.85 17.63
CA TRP A 32 -18.51 -2.97 16.18
C TRP A 32 -17.09 -2.67 15.72
N THR A 33 -16.73 -3.35 14.64
CA THR A 33 -15.51 -3.10 13.88
C THR A 33 -15.83 -2.57 12.48
N LEU A 34 -14.81 -2.17 11.73
CA LEU A 34 -14.96 -1.72 10.35
C LEU A 34 -15.62 -2.79 9.47
N ARG A 35 -15.31 -4.07 9.70
CA ARG A 35 -16.00 -5.20 9.04
C ARG A 35 -17.51 -5.13 9.24
N ASP A 36 -17.95 -4.93 10.48
CA ASP A 36 -19.38 -4.88 10.81
C ASP A 36 -20.06 -3.70 10.11
N VAL A 37 -19.40 -2.53 10.10
CA VAL A 37 -19.89 -1.36 9.35
C VAL A 37 -20.06 -1.70 7.87
N LEU A 38 -19.02 -2.25 7.23
CA LEU A 38 -19.03 -2.56 5.80
C LEU A 38 -20.05 -3.65 5.44
N GLN A 39 -20.24 -4.65 6.31
CA GLN A 39 -21.24 -5.71 6.14
C GLN A 39 -22.68 -5.22 6.28
N ASN A 40 -22.91 -4.20 7.10
CA ASN A 40 -24.23 -3.62 7.33
C ASN A 40 -24.57 -2.48 6.37
N ILE A 41 -23.72 -2.19 5.37
CA ILE A 41 -24.06 -1.25 4.29
C ILE A 41 -25.21 -1.82 3.46
N HIS A 42 -26.22 -1.00 3.22
CA HIS A 42 -27.43 -1.41 2.50
C HIS A 42 -27.12 -1.51 0.99
N ALA A 43 -26.83 -2.73 0.51
CA ALA A 43 -26.45 -2.99 -0.88
C ALA A 43 -27.51 -2.53 -1.91
N LYS A 44 -28.79 -2.49 -1.52
CA LYS A 44 -29.89 -2.00 -2.38
C LYS A 44 -29.73 -0.54 -2.84
N SER A 45 -28.90 0.24 -2.15
CA SER A 45 -28.60 1.63 -2.51
C SER A 45 -27.51 1.75 -3.57
N PHE A 46 -26.90 0.64 -3.99
CA PHE A 46 -25.82 0.58 -4.99
C PHE A 46 -26.32 -0.05 -6.30
N GLY A 47 -25.54 0.16 -7.38
CA GLY A 47 -25.78 -0.48 -8.67
C GLY A 47 -25.91 -2.01 -8.55
N TYR A 48 -26.90 -2.58 -9.25
CA TYR A 48 -27.26 -4.00 -9.15
C TYR A 48 -27.65 -4.53 -7.76
N GLN A 49 -27.96 -3.65 -6.80
CA GLN A 49 -28.33 -4.05 -5.43
C GLN A 49 -27.27 -4.89 -4.72
N GLU A 50 -26.00 -4.66 -5.08
CA GLU A 50 -24.84 -5.40 -4.61
C GLU A 50 -23.74 -4.39 -4.27
N PHE A 51 -23.13 -4.52 -3.09
CA PHE A 51 -22.04 -3.66 -2.66
C PHE A 51 -20.70 -4.39 -2.82
N GLY A 52 -19.78 -3.82 -3.60
CA GLY A 52 -18.46 -4.38 -3.83
C GLY A 52 -17.48 -4.05 -2.70
N VAL A 53 -17.12 -5.05 -1.91
CA VAL A 53 -16.12 -4.92 -0.82
C VAL A 53 -15.42 -6.25 -0.56
N ASP A 54 -14.13 -6.20 -0.23
CA ASP A 54 -13.39 -7.36 0.28
C ASP A 54 -13.50 -7.40 1.80
N LEU A 55 -14.23 -8.39 2.32
CA LEU A 55 -14.41 -8.59 3.76
C LEU A 55 -13.36 -9.53 4.36
N ASP A 56 -12.69 -10.34 3.55
CA ASP A 56 -11.64 -11.25 4.02
C ASP A 56 -10.35 -10.47 4.28
N PHE A 57 -10.08 -9.49 3.43
CA PHE A 57 -8.99 -8.56 3.58
C PHE A 57 -9.48 -7.12 3.50
N ILE A 58 -9.77 -6.52 4.66
CA ILE A 58 -10.29 -5.14 4.73
C ILE A 58 -9.20 -4.15 4.34
N HIS A 59 -9.47 -3.43 3.25
CA HIS A 59 -8.65 -2.32 2.79
C HIS A 59 -9.52 -1.26 2.12
N CYS A 60 -9.44 -0.01 2.60
CA CYS A 60 -10.18 1.12 2.03
C CYS A 60 -9.55 2.43 2.49
N ARG A 61 -10.13 3.56 2.07
CA ARG A 61 -9.85 4.85 2.68
C ARG A 61 -11.03 5.35 3.47
N ILE A 62 -10.76 5.95 4.63
CA ILE A 62 -11.73 6.75 5.38
C ILE A 62 -11.17 8.16 5.52
N ASN A 63 -11.91 9.16 5.03
CA ASN A 63 -11.53 10.58 5.06
C ASN A 63 -10.11 10.82 4.52
N GLY A 64 -9.73 10.09 3.46
CA GLY A 64 -8.41 10.19 2.80
C GLY A 64 -7.32 9.28 3.35
N PHE A 65 -7.47 8.74 4.56
CA PHE A 65 -6.48 7.84 5.17
C PHE A 65 -6.72 6.40 4.73
N ALA A 66 -5.67 5.73 4.26
CA ALA A 66 -5.68 4.31 3.96
C ALA A 66 -5.74 3.49 5.26
N ILE A 67 -6.65 2.52 5.29
CA ILE A 67 -6.87 1.61 6.39
C ILE A 67 -6.62 0.19 5.90
N PHE A 68 -5.83 -0.55 6.66
CA PHE A 68 -5.57 -1.96 6.43
C PHE A 68 -5.93 -2.76 7.68
N GLY A 69 -6.94 -3.59 7.55
CA GLY A 69 -7.41 -4.47 8.61
C GLY A 69 -8.69 -3.99 9.31
N ASN A 70 -9.12 -4.80 10.27
CA ASN A 70 -10.40 -4.66 10.94
C ASN A 70 -10.26 -3.86 12.24
N ILE A 71 -10.36 -2.53 12.14
CA ILE A 71 -10.24 -1.61 13.28
C ILE A 71 -11.58 -1.48 14.01
N ALA A 72 -11.54 -1.29 15.33
CA ALA A 72 -12.75 -1.02 16.10
C ALA A 72 -13.37 0.36 15.73
N VAL A 73 -14.70 0.42 15.66
CA VAL A 73 -15.41 1.65 15.27
C VAL A 73 -15.13 2.81 16.21
N TYR A 74 -14.96 2.57 17.52
CA TYR A 74 -14.68 3.63 18.47
C TYR A 74 -13.33 4.33 18.19
N GLU A 75 -12.31 3.60 17.73
CA GLU A 75 -10.99 4.17 17.35
C GLU A 75 -11.10 5.01 16.08
N LEU A 76 -11.90 4.54 15.12
CA LEU A 76 -12.19 5.28 13.90
C LEU A 76 -12.98 6.56 14.21
N ILE A 77 -13.91 6.53 15.16
CA ILE A 77 -14.67 7.71 15.57
C ILE A 77 -13.78 8.71 16.31
N ASP A 78 -12.90 8.26 17.19
CA ASP A 78 -11.95 9.13 17.88
C ASP A 78 -11.07 9.89 16.88
N LYS A 79 -10.67 9.23 15.77
CA LYS A 79 -9.86 9.85 14.73
C LYS A 79 -10.63 10.70 13.71
N PHE A 80 -11.78 10.20 13.23
CA PHE A 80 -12.48 10.73 12.05
C PHE A 80 -13.85 11.35 12.36
N GLY A 81 -14.31 11.28 13.60
CA GLY A 81 -15.66 11.65 14.00
C GLY A 81 -16.71 10.67 13.50
N THR A 82 -17.97 11.11 13.47
CA THR A 82 -19.13 10.28 13.07
C THR A 82 -19.52 10.44 11.61
N THR A 83 -18.76 11.20 10.81
CA THR A 83 -19.03 11.41 9.39
C THR A 83 -17.86 10.89 8.57
N TRP A 84 -18.09 9.81 7.83
CA TRP A 84 -17.04 9.12 7.06
C TRP A 84 -17.30 9.22 5.57
N VAL A 85 -16.29 9.64 4.83
CA VAL A 85 -16.17 9.44 3.38
C VAL A 85 -15.36 8.18 3.17
N ILE A 86 -15.98 7.16 2.59
CA ILE A 86 -15.34 5.86 2.33
C ILE A 86 -15.04 5.73 0.84
N ASP A 87 -13.77 5.63 0.49
CA ASP A 87 -13.29 5.43 -0.87
C ASP A 87 -12.57 4.07 -1.00
N PRO A 88 -12.51 3.48 -2.21
CA PRO A 88 -11.53 2.43 -2.49
C PRO A 88 -10.11 2.99 -2.31
N LEU A 89 -9.11 2.11 -2.08
CA LEU A 89 -7.72 2.59 -2.03
C LEU A 89 -7.30 3.30 -3.32
N SER A 90 -7.79 2.84 -4.48
CA SER A 90 -7.58 3.49 -5.76
C SER A 90 -8.86 3.52 -6.59
N LYS A 91 -9.33 4.72 -6.93
CA LYS A 91 -10.47 4.92 -7.85
C LYS A 91 -10.15 4.45 -9.26
N LYS A 92 -8.89 4.59 -9.70
CA LYS A 92 -8.41 4.15 -11.03
C LYS A 92 -8.52 2.63 -11.22
N PHE A 93 -8.33 1.88 -10.14
CA PHE A 93 -8.43 0.42 -10.12
C PHE A 93 -9.70 -0.10 -9.44
N ALA A 94 -10.68 0.76 -9.15
CA ALA A 94 -11.96 0.31 -8.63
C ALA A 94 -12.66 -0.58 -9.67
N GLN A 95 -13.04 -1.79 -9.27
CA GLN A 95 -13.85 -2.71 -10.07
C GLN A 95 -15.33 -2.48 -9.80
N LYS A 96 -15.68 -2.44 -8.52
CA LYS A 96 -17.04 -2.26 -8.01
C LYS A 96 -16.99 -1.65 -6.61
N ASP A 97 -17.49 -0.44 -6.45
CA ASP A 97 -17.50 0.33 -5.20
C ASP A 97 -16.11 0.36 -4.52
N LEU A 98 -15.93 -0.36 -3.42
CA LEU A 98 -14.67 -0.43 -2.68
C LEU A 98 -13.74 -1.56 -3.16
N LEU A 99 -14.26 -2.51 -3.96
CA LEU A 99 -13.50 -3.64 -4.48
C LEU A 99 -12.55 -3.22 -5.61
N LEU A 100 -11.28 -3.61 -5.50
CA LEU A 100 -10.24 -3.31 -6.48
C LEU A 100 -10.09 -4.42 -7.53
N ASN A 101 -9.80 -4.03 -8.77
CA ASN A 101 -9.34 -4.93 -9.81
C ASN A 101 -7.82 -5.13 -9.70
N LEU A 102 -7.40 -6.01 -8.81
CA LEU A 102 -5.97 -6.30 -8.59
C LEU A 102 -5.32 -7.00 -9.80
N ASP A 103 -6.07 -7.73 -10.62
CA ASP A 103 -5.53 -8.31 -11.87
C ASP A 103 -5.13 -7.23 -12.87
N LYS A 104 -5.92 -6.15 -12.98
CA LYS A 104 -5.59 -4.99 -13.82
C LYS A 104 -4.35 -4.25 -13.31
N ALA A 105 -4.23 -4.07 -11.99
CA ALA A 105 -3.03 -3.49 -11.39
C ALA A 105 -1.80 -4.39 -11.59
N PHE A 106 -1.96 -5.70 -11.39
CA PHE A 106 -0.92 -6.70 -11.58
C PHE A 106 -0.38 -6.71 -13.02
N ALA A 107 -1.25 -6.53 -14.02
CA ALA A 107 -0.88 -6.54 -15.43
C ALA A 107 0.18 -5.49 -15.79
N GLN A 108 0.30 -4.40 -15.03
CA GLN A 108 1.34 -3.37 -15.22
C GLN A 108 2.75 -3.94 -15.07
N TYR A 109 2.91 -5.02 -14.30
CA TYR A 109 4.21 -5.66 -14.02
C TYR A 109 4.54 -6.83 -14.98
N ASN A 110 3.72 -7.06 -16.01
CA ASN A 110 3.96 -8.15 -16.96
C ASN A 110 5.32 -8.03 -17.68
N THR A 111 5.76 -6.81 -18.01
CA THR A 111 7.07 -6.58 -18.63
C THR A 111 8.22 -7.03 -17.73
N PHE A 112 8.13 -6.73 -16.42
CA PHE A 112 9.10 -7.20 -15.43
C PHE A 112 9.16 -8.73 -15.41
N PHE A 113 8.02 -9.41 -15.33
CA PHE A 113 7.97 -10.88 -15.29
C PHE A 113 8.47 -11.56 -16.57
N ARG A 114 8.33 -10.91 -17.73
CA ARG A 114 8.93 -11.42 -18.98
C ARG A 114 10.47 -11.42 -18.92
N MET A 115 11.07 -10.44 -18.23
CA MET A 115 12.52 -10.36 -18.05
C MET A 115 13.01 -11.28 -16.92
N ALA A 116 12.22 -11.41 -15.85
CA ALA A 116 12.53 -12.19 -14.66
C ALA A 116 11.95 -13.62 -14.72
N HIS A 117 12.26 -14.36 -15.80
CA HIS A 117 11.75 -15.72 -16.05
C HIS A 117 12.17 -16.78 -15.01
N PHE A 118 13.12 -16.45 -14.13
CA PHE A 118 13.55 -17.31 -13.03
C PHE A 118 12.55 -17.31 -11.85
N ILE A 119 11.63 -16.36 -11.80
CA ILE A 119 10.58 -16.28 -10.76
C ILE A 119 9.53 -17.35 -11.04
N THR A 120 9.21 -18.16 -10.03
CA THR A 120 8.19 -19.20 -10.19
C THR A 120 6.80 -18.58 -10.37
N PRO A 121 5.85 -19.27 -11.05
CA PRO A 121 4.48 -18.78 -11.16
C PRO A 121 3.81 -18.47 -9.81
N SER A 122 4.08 -19.28 -8.78
CA SER A 122 3.58 -19.04 -7.42
C SER A 122 4.14 -17.75 -6.83
N ASP A 123 5.46 -17.56 -6.92
CA ASP A 123 6.12 -16.36 -6.39
C ASP A 123 5.75 -15.10 -7.19
N ARG A 124 5.34 -15.25 -8.46
CA ARG A 124 4.78 -14.17 -9.26
C ARG A 124 3.42 -13.71 -8.75
N GLU A 125 2.50 -14.63 -8.47
CA GLU A 125 1.16 -14.28 -7.96
C GLU A 125 1.21 -13.62 -6.58
N GLU A 126 2.27 -13.86 -5.80
CA GLU A 126 2.48 -13.24 -4.49
C GLU A 126 2.46 -11.70 -4.55
N LEU A 127 2.86 -11.09 -5.68
CA LEU A 127 2.82 -9.64 -5.88
C LEU A 127 1.43 -9.05 -5.57
N LYS A 128 0.33 -9.77 -5.86
CA LYS A 128 -1.04 -9.28 -5.62
C LYS A 128 -1.30 -8.89 -4.18
N LYS A 129 -0.62 -9.53 -3.22
CA LYS A 129 -0.73 -9.18 -1.79
C LYS A 129 -0.09 -7.83 -1.47
N TYR A 130 0.91 -7.42 -2.25
CA TYR A 130 1.61 -6.16 -2.05
C TYR A 130 0.95 -4.99 -2.80
N LEU A 131 0.22 -5.25 -3.89
CA LEU A 131 -0.37 -4.20 -4.74
C LEU A 131 -1.22 -3.15 -3.97
N PRO A 132 -2.03 -3.51 -2.96
CA PRO A 132 -2.77 -2.52 -2.17
C PRO A 132 -1.87 -1.42 -1.57
N ILE A 133 -0.60 -1.73 -1.26
CA ILE A 133 0.37 -0.80 -0.68
C ILE A 133 0.75 0.31 -1.68
N ASN A 134 0.76 0.01 -2.99
CA ASN A 134 1.00 1.02 -4.03
C ASN A 134 0.00 2.17 -3.97
N PHE A 135 -1.17 1.91 -3.40
CA PHE A 135 -2.28 2.85 -3.32
C PHE A 135 -2.39 3.47 -1.93
N ILE A 136 -1.31 3.62 -1.16
CA ILE A 136 -1.39 4.35 0.11
C ILE A 136 -1.30 5.84 -0.16
N ALA A 137 -0.21 6.31 -0.76
CA ALA A 137 -0.11 7.68 -1.24
C ALA A 137 -0.84 7.83 -2.59
N THR A 138 -1.47 8.99 -2.77
CA THR A 138 -2.22 9.32 -4.01
C THR A 138 -1.50 10.34 -4.87
N CYS A 139 -0.34 10.82 -4.45
CA CYS A 139 0.41 11.90 -5.11
C CYS A 139 1.50 11.41 -6.06
N TYR A 140 1.73 10.09 -6.13
CA TYR A 140 2.71 9.53 -7.06
C TYR A 140 2.26 9.69 -8.51
N ASP A 141 3.24 9.82 -9.39
CA ASP A 141 3.03 9.71 -10.84
C ASP A 141 2.60 8.28 -11.20
N ASP A 142 1.84 8.16 -12.30
CA ASP A 142 1.42 6.88 -12.85
C ASP A 142 2.60 6.01 -13.32
N GLU A 143 3.75 6.63 -13.58
CA GLU A 143 4.97 5.93 -13.96
C GLU A 143 5.76 5.38 -12.76
N TYR A 144 5.48 5.82 -11.52
CA TYR A 144 6.14 5.34 -10.31
C TYR A 144 5.96 3.81 -10.14
N CYS A 145 7.05 3.10 -9.83
CA CYS A 145 7.03 1.64 -9.74
C CYS A 145 6.12 1.08 -8.61
N GLY A 146 5.87 1.87 -7.56
CA GLY A 146 4.94 1.55 -6.47
C GLY A 146 5.62 0.92 -5.23
N ASP A 147 5.23 1.41 -4.05
CA ASP A 147 5.78 0.97 -2.75
C ASP A 147 5.58 -0.53 -2.48
N GLY A 148 4.41 -1.06 -2.84
CA GLY A 148 4.13 -2.50 -2.79
C GLY A 148 5.04 -3.31 -3.70
N PHE A 149 5.31 -2.84 -4.92
CA PHE A 149 6.26 -3.51 -5.82
C PHE A 149 7.69 -3.50 -5.27
N ILE A 150 8.12 -2.40 -4.65
CA ILE A 150 9.43 -2.32 -3.97
C ILE A 150 9.52 -3.38 -2.86
N LEU A 151 8.50 -3.49 -2.02
CA LEU A 151 8.44 -4.50 -0.96
C LEU A 151 8.38 -5.93 -1.51
N TYR A 152 7.70 -6.14 -2.63
CA TYR A 152 7.72 -7.41 -3.34
C TYR A 152 9.12 -7.77 -3.86
N ILE A 153 9.85 -6.81 -4.44
CA ILE A 153 11.26 -7.01 -4.81
C ILE A 153 12.10 -7.35 -3.58
N LYS A 154 11.89 -6.67 -2.44
CA LYS A 154 12.56 -7.01 -1.16
C LYS A 154 12.36 -8.48 -0.80
N TRP A 155 11.12 -8.96 -0.89
CA TRP A 155 10.78 -10.36 -0.64
C TRP A 155 11.44 -11.31 -1.65
N LEU A 156 11.48 -10.96 -2.94
CA LEU A 156 12.19 -11.77 -3.94
C LEU A 156 13.70 -11.84 -3.69
N LEU A 157 14.32 -10.80 -3.14
CA LEU A 157 15.77 -10.79 -2.87
C LEU A 157 16.18 -11.86 -1.85
N SER A 158 15.33 -12.18 -0.88
CA SER A 158 15.59 -13.25 0.09
C SER A 158 15.48 -14.64 -0.54
N ARG A 159 14.63 -14.79 -1.57
CA ARG A 159 14.35 -16.07 -2.25
C ARG A 159 15.28 -16.36 -3.42
N TYR A 160 15.72 -15.31 -4.11
CA TYR A 160 16.53 -15.39 -5.32
C TYR A 160 17.83 -14.60 -5.19
N PRO A 161 18.70 -14.91 -4.21
CA PRO A 161 19.91 -14.14 -3.94
C PRO A 161 20.89 -14.12 -5.13
N LEU A 162 20.89 -15.17 -5.96
CA LEU A 162 21.70 -15.24 -7.19
C LEU A 162 21.30 -14.17 -8.23
N TYR A 163 20.05 -13.71 -8.19
CA TYR A 163 19.51 -12.69 -9.11
C TYR A 163 19.42 -11.30 -8.47
N LYS A 164 20.04 -11.10 -7.29
CA LYS A 164 20.00 -9.84 -6.52
C LYS A 164 20.29 -8.61 -7.38
N LYS A 165 21.34 -8.66 -8.21
CA LYS A 165 21.70 -7.52 -9.07
C LYS A 165 20.61 -7.18 -10.10
N GLN A 166 20.02 -8.19 -10.72
CA GLN A 166 18.95 -7.99 -11.70
C GLN A 166 17.69 -7.42 -11.01
N LEU A 167 17.29 -7.98 -9.87
CA LEU A 167 16.15 -7.49 -9.08
C LEU A 167 16.35 -6.07 -8.56
N LEU A 168 17.54 -5.72 -8.09
CA LEU A 168 17.82 -4.35 -7.64
C LEU A 168 17.83 -3.36 -8.80
N SER A 169 18.32 -3.76 -9.97
CA SER A 169 18.37 -2.88 -11.15
C SER A 169 16.98 -2.44 -11.62
N THR A 170 15.92 -3.21 -11.35
CA THR A 170 14.55 -2.82 -11.72
C THR A 170 13.98 -1.71 -10.83
N LEU A 171 14.57 -1.47 -9.66
CA LEU A 171 14.18 -0.39 -8.75
C LEU A 171 14.95 0.92 -8.99
N CYS A 172 15.98 0.87 -9.84
CA CYS A 172 17.01 1.90 -9.98
C CYS A 172 16.77 2.86 -11.15
N THR A 173 15.52 3.12 -11.53
CA THR A 173 15.18 4.11 -12.56
C THR A 173 15.15 5.52 -11.96
N PHE A 174 15.71 6.49 -12.69
CA PHE A 174 15.91 7.86 -12.18
C PHE A 174 14.60 8.62 -11.96
N GLU A 175 13.61 8.39 -12.82
CA GLU A 175 12.38 9.19 -12.85
C GLU A 175 11.24 8.55 -12.05
N ASN A 176 11.32 7.24 -11.79
CA ASN A 176 10.17 6.43 -11.37
C ASN A 176 10.53 5.26 -10.44
N GLY A 177 11.76 5.24 -9.93
CA GLY A 177 12.31 4.16 -9.12
C GLY A 177 12.12 4.38 -7.62
N ILE A 178 12.77 3.55 -6.81
CA ILE A 178 12.64 3.55 -5.35
C ILE A 178 12.93 4.90 -4.67
N PHE A 179 13.68 5.80 -5.31
CA PHE A 179 14.02 7.11 -4.74
C PHE A 179 12.89 8.14 -4.82
N GLU A 180 11.81 7.86 -5.54
CA GLU A 180 10.59 8.69 -5.54
C GLU A 180 9.70 8.44 -4.32
N HIS A 181 9.99 7.40 -3.52
CA HIS A 181 9.24 7.10 -2.31
C HIS A 181 9.19 8.30 -1.34
N ILE A 182 8.00 8.61 -0.86
CA ILE A 182 7.77 9.57 0.23
C ILE A 182 7.29 8.82 1.48
N CYS A 183 7.49 9.39 2.67
CA CYS A 183 6.96 8.82 3.91
C CYS A 183 5.43 8.69 3.83
N ILE A 184 4.93 7.46 3.86
CA ILE A 184 3.52 7.15 3.72
C ILE A 184 2.80 6.91 5.06
N ALA A 185 3.53 6.81 6.18
CA ALA A 185 2.94 6.61 7.51
C ALA A 185 1.83 7.61 7.86
N ASN A 186 1.96 8.86 7.38
CA ASN A 186 0.99 9.93 7.62
C ASN A 186 -0.33 9.76 6.84
N PHE A 187 -0.37 8.87 5.85
CA PHE A 187 -1.57 8.53 5.10
C PHE A 187 -2.21 7.23 5.57
N LEU A 188 -1.65 6.58 6.60
CA LEU A 188 -2.16 5.34 7.19
C LEU A 188 -2.90 5.59 8.49
N PHE A 189 -3.94 4.80 8.74
CA PHE A 189 -4.54 4.69 10.05
C PHE A 189 -4.68 3.22 10.49
N PRO A 190 -4.15 2.86 11.69
CA PRO A 190 -3.27 3.66 12.54
C PRO A 190 -1.96 4.00 11.83
N ALA A 191 -1.30 5.10 12.24
CA ALA A 191 -0.02 5.48 11.65
C ALA A 191 1.02 4.38 11.89
N ASN A 192 1.76 4.01 10.85
CA ASN A 192 2.73 2.92 10.87
C ASN A 192 3.86 3.22 9.88
N ASN A 193 5.10 3.29 10.37
CA ASN A 193 6.30 3.60 9.58
C ASN A 193 7.06 2.36 9.11
N THR A 194 6.52 1.16 9.34
CA THR A 194 7.19 -0.10 9.01
C THR A 194 7.46 -0.21 7.50
N ILE A 195 6.55 0.27 6.65
CA ILE A 195 6.76 0.31 5.19
C ILE A 195 7.88 1.28 4.83
N ASP A 196 7.83 2.51 5.38
CA ASP A 196 8.84 3.55 5.14
C ASP A 196 10.24 3.03 5.50
N LEU A 197 10.41 2.50 6.72
CA LEU A 197 11.67 1.91 7.19
C LEU A 197 12.16 0.76 6.29
N ALA A 198 11.23 -0.06 5.79
CA ALA A 198 11.58 -1.18 4.92
C ALA A 198 12.11 -0.72 3.55
N ILE A 199 11.57 0.36 3.01
CA ILE A 199 11.98 0.98 1.74
C ILE A 199 13.28 1.78 1.93
N GLU A 200 13.39 2.59 2.98
CA GLU A 200 14.60 3.34 3.34
C GLU A 200 15.82 2.42 3.54
N SER A 201 15.60 1.24 4.13
CA SER A 201 16.63 0.21 4.24
C SER A 201 17.12 -0.27 2.87
N LEU A 202 16.22 -0.47 1.90
CA LEU A 202 16.61 -0.85 0.53
C LEU A 202 17.30 0.29 -0.22
N GLN A 203 16.84 1.53 -0.04
CA GLN A 203 17.50 2.72 -0.60
C GLN A 203 18.94 2.82 -0.07
N SER A 204 19.13 2.60 1.23
CA SER A 204 20.45 2.57 1.87
C SER A 204 21.34 1.46 1.29
N ASP A 205 20.80 0.26 1.11
CA ASP A 205 21.51 -0.86 0.47
C ASP A 205 21.93 -0.56 -0.97
N LEU A 206 21.09 0.15 -1.73
CA LEU A 206 21.38 0.55 -3.11
C LEU A 206 22.48 1.62 -3.18
N VAL A 207 22.41 2.65 -2.33
CA VAL A 207 23.42 3.70 -2.26
C VAL A 207 24.78 3.12 -1.82
N ASN A 208 24.78 2.25 -0.81
CA ASN A 208 26.01 1.63 -0.29
C ASN A 208 26.55 0.52 -1.23
N GLY A 209 25.66 -0.26 -1.84
CA GLY A 209 26.00 -1.31 -2.81
C GLY A 209 26.44 -0.79 -4.18
N ALA A 210 26.22 0.50 -4.47
CA ALA A 210 26.65 1.16 -5.72
C ALA A 210 28.17 1.14 -5.94
N LYS A 211 28.98 0.84 -4.92
CA LYS A 211 30.44 0.63 -5.08
C LYS A 211 30.80 -0.64 -5.87
N THR A 212 29.92 -1.64 -5.97
CA THR A 212 30.25 -2.93 -6.61
C THR A 212 29.11 -3.57 -7.43
N LEU A 213 27.85 -3.15 -7.29
CA LEU A 213 26.70 -3.97 -7.73
C LEU A 213 25.66 -3.28 -8.63
N VAL A 214 25.79 -1.99 -8.93
CA VAL A 214 24.75 -1.23 -9.66
C VAL A 214 25.36 -0.59 -10.92
N PRO A 215 24.62 -0.39 -12.03
CA PRO A 215 25.14 0.38 -13.17
C PRO A 215 25.72 1.72 -12.69
N LYS A 216 26.80 2.22 -13.33
CA LYS A 216 27.51 3.47 -12.96
C LYS A 216 26.56 4.61 -12.55
N MET A 217 25.38 4.66 -13.16
CA MET A 217 24.34 5.66 -12.93
C MET A 217 23.91 5.85 -11.47
N CYS A 218 23.64 4.77 -10.71
CA CYS A 218 23.21 4.91 -9.30
C CYS A 218 24.36 5.32 -8.37
N PHE A 219 25.60 4.96 -8.75
CA PHE A 219 26.78 5.41 -8.03
C PHE A 219 27.03 6.91 -8.22
N GLU A 220 26.87 7.41 -9.45
CA GLU A 220 26.94 8.85 -9.74
C GLU A 220 25.80 9.62 -9.02
N PHE A 221 24.59 9.05 -8.96
CA PHE A 221 23.48 9.65 -8.22
C PHE A 221 23.71 9.66 -6.70
N GLY A 222 24.21 8.56 -6.12
CA GLY A 222 24.58 8.51 -4.71
C GLY A 222 25.64 9.56 -4.35
N LYS A 223 26.64 9.75 -5.22
CA LYS A 223 27.62 10.85 -5.08
C LYS A 223 27.00 12.23 -5.21
N TYR A 224 26.06 12.41 -6.14
CA TYR A 224 25.34 13.67 -6.31
C TYR A 224 24.54 14.01 -5.04
N LEU A 225 23.77 13.06 -4.52
CA LEU A 225 23.00 13.27 -3.29
C LEU A 225 23.90 13.51 -2.07
N ASP A 226 24.98 12.74 -1.91
CA ASP A 226 25.93 12.94 -0.80
C ASP A 226 26.66 14.29 -0.91
N GLY A 227 26.98 14.73 -2.13
CA GLY A 227 27.57 16.04 -2.40
C GLY A 227 26.62 17.21 -2.10
N GLN A 228 25.31 17.05 -2.35
CA GLN A 228 24.30 18.08 -2.11
C GLN A 228 23.85 18.13 -0.64
N TYR A 229 23.67 16.98 0.00
CA TYR A 229 22.99 16.87 1.29
C TYR A 229 23.89 16.45 2.46
N ARG A 230 25.16 16.06 2.20
CA ARG A 230 26.17 15.66 3.21
C ARG A 230 25.60 14.73 4.28
N PHE A 231 25.30 13.49 3.92
CA PHE A 231 24.78 12.52 4.88
C PHE A 231 25.86 12.18 5.89
N SER A 232 25.84 12.85 7.04
CA SER A 232 26.70 12.50 8.17
C SER A 232 26.07 11.30 8.89
N CYS A 233 26.56 10.10 8.60
CA CYS A 233 26.22 8.91 9.37
C CYS A 233 26.67 9.11 10.84
N HIS A 234 25.78 9.59 11.69
CA HIS A 234 25.86 9.32 13.12
C HIS A 234 25.12 8.01 13.37
N SER A 235 25.87 6.93 13.51
CA SER A 235 25.40 5.68 14.08
C SER A 235 24.91 5.94 15.51
N ALA A 236 23.61 6.03 15.72
CA ALA A 236 23.01 5.97 17.05
C ALA A 236 22.34 4.61 17.22
N MET A 237 22.94 3.78 18.08
CA MET A 237 22.34 2.56 18.57
C MET A 237 21.17 2.87 19.54
N VAL A 238 20.29 1.87 19.68
CA VAL A 238 19.38 1.52 20.80
C VAL A 238 18.11 2.38 21.01
N HIS A 239 16.92 1.80 20.81
CA HIS A 239 16.14 1.12 21.86
C HIS A 239 14.81 0.57 21.35
N GLU A 240 14.63 -0.74 21.53
CA GLU A 240 13.35 -1.43 21.47
C GLU A 240 12.37 -0.81 22.46
N ASN A 241 11.15 -0.50 22.01
CA ASN A 241 9.98 -0.48 22.87
C ASN A 241 8.77 -1.01 22.09
N LYS A 242 8.29 -2.17 22.55
CA LYS A 242 7.10 -2.86 22.06
C LYS A 242 5.84 -2.06 22.40
N ILE A 243 5.02 -1.78 21.39
CA ILE A 243 3.60 -1.45 21.54
C ILE A 243 2.83 -2.46 20.65
N PRO A 244 1.86 -3.21 21.18
CA PRO A 244 1.12 -4.18 20.38
C PRO A 244 0.01 -3.43 19.62
N ILE A 245 0.13 -3.32 18.29
CA ILE A 245 -0.91 -2.70 17.46
C ILE A 245 -1.35 -3.69 16.38
N GLN A 246 -2.60 -4.12 16.50
CA GLN A 246 -3.27 -5.01 15.56
C GLN A 246 -3.56 -4.27 14.24
N SER A 247 -2.61 -4.32 13.30
CA SER A 247 -2.91 -4.41 11.87
C SER A 247 -2.12 -5.59 11.31
N ASN A 248 -2.75 -6.77 11.41
CA ASN A 248 -2.15 -8.08 11.20
C ASN A 248 -1.74 -8.37 9.74
N PHE A 249 -1.71 -7.40 8.83
CA PHE A 249 -1.34 -7.62 7.43
C PHE A 249 -0.09 -6.86 7.02
N VAL A 250 -0.04 -5.54 7.18
CA VAL A 250 1.19 -4.78 6.92
C VAL A 250 2.30 -5.30 7.82
N GLN A 251 1.96 -5.56 9.09
CA GLN A 251 2.88 -6.17 10.03
C GLN A 251 3.23 -7.62 9.65
N LYS A 252 2.29 -8.45 9.17
CA LYS A 252 2.64 -9.80 8.67
C LYS A 252 3.47 -9.78 7.39
N ILE A 253 3.20 -8.88 6.45
CA ILE A 253 4.02 -8.71 5.24
C ILE A 253 5.46 -8.35 5.61
N VAL A 254 5.62 -7.50 6.62
CA VAL A 254 6.95 -7.06 7.07
C VAL A 254 7.61 -8.11 7.96
N ASP A 255 6.90 -8.71 8.91
CA ASP A 255 7.40 -9.75 9.83
C ASP A 255 7.70 -11.06 9.11
N SER A 256 7.08 -11.33 7.94
CA SER A 256 7.45 -12.47 7.09
C SER A 256 8.84 -12.33 6.45
N ASN A 257 9.55 -11.22 6.68
CA ASN A 257 10.79 -10.84 6.02
C ASN A 257 11.86 -10.21 6.95
N ILE A 258 11.78 -10.44 8.27
CA ILE A 258 12.89 -10.20 9.22
C ILE A 258 13.58 -11.54 9.52
#